data_AF-A0A6N6JM89-F1
#
_entry.id   AF-A0A6N6JM89-F1
#
_cell.length_a   1.000
_cell.length_b   1.000
_cell.length_c   1.000
_cell.angle_alpha   90.00
_cell.angle_beta   90.00
_cell.angle_gamma   90.00
#
_symmetry.space_group_name_H-M   'P 1'
#
loop_
_entity.id
_entity.type
_entity.pdbx_description
1 polymer ?
#
loop_
_entity_poly.entity_id
_entity_poly.type
_entity_poly.pdbx_seq_one_letter_code
_entity_poly.pdbx_strand_id
1 'polypeptide(L)'
;MSEIQLSASKLEERIVAAIVGAVEGPGASYLSALVSSQLDADRMDYLARDAHHAGLEIGFDTQRLLAKLEILRVREENLHPTERELRDRAIKSDEGTFLQLGIAASGFGSFEQMLIGRTFLYDRLYHHHKVRAAEAMAQRLMLVAERDRGKRFTFKEIFLGVGDETMLRIFSREVQHAELETKSEAAASLAARILERDLLHRAYAFRGRFIATPNGYDAKEMTATQNESWLRVVKTLETLESRYALGNEIYDLASNFCEVLSAASPHDRELSRIKAALAEVGPEHVIVDLPESKTEGIRLLARYPNGALRVPEFSFNPQKWAEAYDLQKRTGYVFCPKSVAPIIGMAAKTVFLKKFGVVMAQEADGYIKADPAPDDWTAPVIGAGIIDQRAADLLKAKRHSLMPVREEDLGVPDDWLKTDPDLATKLSLQIQDCLHGGLTSEDMEAFRKVMSGLFSFADEWFMGDYVTSDLASERELQTRMARSLRSSKISLDEGTEVSGGELDLFAEDAILIENKFSSKPKKTIGDAAGVQGRRYAISLSSQVVVVVAGSKAAAGAFPDKANCVSVCRVAGNDLNRVEIRFDLPFGAVPPSGEKAPKR
;
A
#
# COMPACT_ATOMS: atom_id res chain seq x y z
N MET A 1 -24.80 12.40 -52.07
CA MET A 1 -24.42 11.77 -50.79
C MET A 1 -25.53 10.81 -50.45
N SER A 2 -25.30 9.49 -50.52
CA SER A 2 -26.28 8.53 -50.03
C SER A 2 -26.31 8.63 -48.51
N GLU A 3 -27.47 8.91 -47.93
CA GLU A 3 -27.68 8.76 -46.50
C GLU A 3 -27.43 7.29 -46.16
N ILE A 4 -26.32 7.01 -45.49
CA ILE A 4 -26.07 5.69 -44.93
C ILE A 4 -27.06 5.55 -43.78
N GLN A 5 -28.23 4.97 -44.06
CA GLN A 5 -29.14 4.52 -43.01
C GLN A 5 -28.45 3.39 -42.24
N LEU A 6 -27.95 3.71 -41.05
CA LEU A 6 -27.51 2.71 -40.09
C LEU A 6 -28.75 1.95 -39.59
N SER A 7 -28.66 0.63 -39.49
CA SER A 7 -29.67 -0.14 -38.76
C SER A 7 -29.67 0.26 -37.28
N ALA A 8 -30.80 0.08 -36.59
CA ALA A 8 -30.93 0.40 -35.17
C ALA A 8 -29.83 -0.28 -34.32
N SER A 9 -29.56 -1.56 -34.58
CA SER A 9 -28.48 -2.32 -33.90
C SER A 9 -27.09 -1.75 -34.17
N LYS A 10 -26.78 -1.30 -35.39
CA LYS A 10 -25.49 -0.67 -35.69
C LYS A 10 -25.35 0.72 -35.05
N LEU A 11 -26.46 1.45 -34.93
CA LEU A 11 -26.47 2.73 -34.21
C LEU A 11 -26.25 2.50 -32.72
N GLU A 12 -26.91 1.51 -32.12
CA GLU A 12 -26.72 1.11 -30.72
C GLU A 12 -25.26 0.75 -30.45
N GLU A 13 -24.65 -0.11 -31.26
CA GLU A 13 -23.22 -0.46 -31.15
C GLU A 13 -22.33 0.79 -31.18
N ARG A 14 -22.60 1.75 -32.07
CA ARG A 14 -21.84 3.01 -32.15
C ARG A 14 -22.04 3.90 -30.93
N ILE A 15 -23.24 3.99 -30.40
CA ILE A 15 -23.54 4.77 -29.19
C ILE A 15 -22.81 4.16 -28.00
N VAL A 16 -22.90 2.84 -27.82
CA VAL A 16 -22.19 2.12 -26.76
C VAL A 16 -20.69 2.33 -26.89
N ALA A 17 -20.14 2.16 -28.10
CA ALA A 17 -18.72 2.38 -28.36
C ALA A 17 -18.28 3.82 -28.06
N ALA A 18 -19.12 4.82 -28.34
CA ALA A 18 -18.84 6.21 -27.99
C ALA A 18 -18.83 6.44 -26.47
N ILE A 19 -19.82 5.91 -25.75
CA ILE A 19 -19.95 6.05 -24.29
C ILE A 19 -18.78 5.38 -23.54
N VAL A 20 -18.35 4.20 -23.99
CA VAL A 20 -17.21 3.50 -23.34
C VAL A 20 -15.85 3.96 -23.87
N GLY A 21 -15.81 4.88 -24.83
CA GLY A 21 -14.58 5.36 -25.46
C GLY A 21 -13.84 4.31 -26.29
N ALA A 22 -14.55 3.32 -26.83
CA ALA A 22 -13.95 2.23 -27.62
C ALA A 22 -13.34 2.75 -28.92
N VAL A 23 -12.07 2.40 -29.12
CA VAL A 23 -11.27 2.73 -30.32
C VAL A 23 -11.14 1.55 -31.30
N GLU A 24 -11.57 0.36 -30.89
CA GLU A 24 -11.60 -0.88 -31.66
C GLU A 24 -12.82 -1.74 -31.25
N GLY A 25 -13.26 -2.64 -32.13
CA GLY A 25 -14.42 -3.50 -31.92
C GLY A 25 -15.71 -3.00 -32.62
N PRO A 26 -16.83 -3.72 -32.45
CA PRO A 26 -18.12 -3.35 -33.06
C PRO A 26 -18.54 -1.92 -32.68
N GLY A 27 -18.98 -1.15 -33.67
CA GLY A 27 -19.39 0.25 -33.48
C GLY A 27 -18.28 1.26 -33.20
N ALA A 28 -17.06 0.81 -32.88
CA ALA A 28 -15.94 1.70 -32.57
C ALA A 28 -15.50 2.55 -33.76
N SER A 29 -15.16 3.80 -33.49
CA SER A 29 -14.69 4.75 -34.49
C SER A 29 -13.79 5.78 -33.82
N TYR A 30 -12.95 6.45 -34.62
CA TYR A 30 -12.22 7.63 -34.16
C TYR A 30 -13.15 8.75 -33.66
N LEU A 31 -14.43 8.73 -34.06
CA LEU A 31 -15.46 9.66 -33.57
C LEU A 31 -15.92 9.38 -32.14
N SER A 32 -15.72 8.16 -31.61
CA SER A 32 -15.99 7.85 -30.19
C SER A 32 -15.23 8.79 -29.25
N ALA A 33 -14.05 9.24 -29.67
CA ALA A 33 -13.20 10.16 -28.91
C ALA A 33 -13.84 11.55 -28.70
N LEU A 34 -14.89 11.91 -29.45
CA LEU A 34 -15.65 13.14 -29.22
C LEU A 34 -16.45 13.09 -27.91
N VAL A 35 -16.85 11.90 -27.47
CA VAL A 35 -17.65 11.70 -26.25
C VAL A 35 -16.76 11.31 -25.07
N SER A 36 -15.80 10.41 -25.29
CA SER A 36 -14.92 9.91 -24.22
C SER A 36 -13.47 9.79 -24.70
N SER A 37 -12.63 10.74 -24.30
CA SER A 37 -11.19 10.79 -24.56
C SER A 37 -10.46 11.75 -23.60
N GLN A 38 -9.24 12.19 -23.96
CA GLN A 38 -8.53 13.20 -23.16
C GLN A 38 -8.98 14.63 -23.44
N LEU A 39 -9.59 14.85 -24.60
CA LEU A 39 -10.18 16.10 -25.04
C LEU A 39 -11.50 15.76 -25.74
N ASP A 40 -12.57 15.75 -24.96
CA ASP A 40 -13.92 15.34 -25.36
C ASP A 40 -14.96 16.37 -24.91
N ALA A 41 -16.20 16.18 -25.37
CA ALA A 41 -17.32 17.04 -25.01
C ALA A 41 -17.64 17.01 -23.51
N ASP A 42 -17.49 15.87 -22.85
CA ASP A 42 -17.76 15.71 -21.42
C ASP A 42 -16.84 16.61 -20.58
N ARG A 43 -15.51 16.50 -20.75
CA ARG A 43 -14.52 17.33 -20.05
C ARG A 43 -14.67 18.80 -20.37
N MET A 44 -14.92 19.15 -21.63
CA MET A 44 -15.12 20.56 -21.99
C MET A 44 -16.37 21.17 -21.34
N ASP A 45 -17.44 20.38 -21.14
CA ASP A 45 -18.65 20.84 -20.46
C ASP A 45 -18.45 20.89 -18.94
N TYR A 46 -18.13 19.76 -18.30
CA TYR A 46 -18.14 19.69 -16.83
C TYR A 46 -17.06 20.57 -16.21
N LEU A 47 -15.88 20.71 -16.83
CA LEU A 47 -14.81 21.56 -16.28
C LEU A 47 -15.25 23.03 -16.24
N ALA A 48 -15.85 23.52 -17.32
CA ALA A 48 -16.35 24.88 -17.40
C ALA A 48 -17.58 25.09 -16.48
N ARG A 49 -18.51 24.14 -16.49
CA ARG A 49 -19.72 24.15 -15.66
C ARG A 49 -19.36 24.16 -14.18
N ASP A 50 -18.49 23.26 -13.74
CA ASP A 50 -18.15 23.09 -12.32
C ASP A 50 -17.34 24.28 -11.80
N ALA A 51 -16.41 24.83 -12.60
CA ALA A 51 -15.72 26.07 -12.24
C ALA A 51 -16.70 27.23 -12.05
N HIS A 52 -17.67 27.38 -12.96
CA HIS A 52 -18.70 28.42 -12.86
C HIS A 52 -19.57 28.26 -11.61
N HIS A 53 -20.15 27.08 -11.40
CA HIS A 53 -21.09 26.85 -10.29
C HIS A 53 -20.40 26.78 -8.92
N ALA A 54 -19.11 26.38 -8.87
CA ALA A 54 -18.31 26.44 -7.65
C ALA A 54 -17.75 27.85 -7.35
N GLY A 55 -17.93 28.82 -8.25
CA GLY A 55 -17.38 30.16 -8.10
C GLY A 55 -15.85 30.21 -8.19
N LEU A 56 -15.23 29.29 -8.93
CA LEU A 56 -13.80 29.26 -9.15
C LEU A 56 -13.46 30.03 -10.43
N GLU A 57 -12.56 31.02 -10.32
CA GLU A 57 -12.09 31.84 -11.45
C GLU A 57 -11.08 31.09 -12.34
N ILE A 58 -11.51 29.95 -12.89
CA ILE A 58 -10.74 29.13 -13.82
C ILE A 58 -11.38 29.28 -15.20
N GLY A 59 -10.69 29.97 -16.10
CA GLY A 59 -11.15 30.13 -17.48
C GLY A 59 -10.83 28.89 -18.32
N PHE A 60 -11.78 28.43 -19.11
CA PHE A 60 -11.60 27.38 -20.12
C PHE A 60 -11.98 27.92 -21.50
N ASP A 61 -11.03 27.94 -22.43
CA ASP A 61 -11.26 28.38 -23.81
C ASP A 61 -11.82 27.22 -24.67
N THR A 62 -13.02 26.77 -24.31
CA THR A 62 -13.70 25.63 -24.94
C THR A 62 -14.00 25.88 -26.42
N GLN A 63 -14.35 27.11 -26.78
CA GLN A 63 -14.57 27.50 -28.18
C GLN A 63 -13.31 27.34 -29.02
N ARG A 64 -12.15 27.76 -28.51
CA ARG A 64 -10.89 27.55 -29.22
C ARG A 64 -10.52 26.08 -29.28
N LEU A 65 -10.71 25.32 -28.21
CA LEU A 65 -10.47 23.86 -28.24
C LEU A 65 -11.29 23.18 -29.34
N LEU A 66 -12.60 23.43 -29.39
CA LEU A 66 -13.49 22.92 -30.42
C LEU A 66 -13.05 23.34 -31.83
N ALA A 67 -12.66 24.61 -32.02
CA ALA A 67 -12.19 25.13 -33.31
C ALA A 67 -10.82 24.57 -33.74
N LYS A 68 -10.08 23.91 -32.85
CA LYS A 68 -8.75 23.34 -33.11
C LYS A 68 -8.71 21.82 -33.12
N LEU A 69 -9.83 21.16 -32.82
CA LEU A 69 -9.97 19.72 -33.05
C LEU A 69 -9.88 19.42 -34.55
N GLU A 70 -9.14 18.38 -34.90
CA GLU A 70 -9.01 17.92 -36.28
C GLU A 70 -8.96 16.40 -36.38
N ILE A 71 -9.33 15.88 -37.54
CA ILE A 71 -9.16 14.47 -37.86
C ILE A 71 -7.76 14.29 -38.45
N LEU A 72 -6.92 13.55 -37.74
CA LEU A 72 -5.59 13.18 -38.15
C LEU A 72 -5.65 11.94 -39.03
N ARG A 73 -4.88 11.97 -40.12
CA ARG A 73 -4.58 10.79 -40.93
C ARG A 73 -3.21 10.29 -40.49
N VAL A 74 -3.20 9.22 -39.71
CA VAL A 74 -1.99 8.66 -39.11
C VAL A 74 -1.34 7.69 -40.08
N ARG A 75 -0.03 7.81 -40.30
CA ARG A 75 0.80 6.95 -41.16
C ARG A 75 2.12 6.68 -40.44
N GLU A 76 2.82 5.60 -40.80
CA GLU A 76 4.14 5.31 -40.22
C GLU A 76 5.13 6.47 -40.38
N GLU A 77 5.12 7.12 -41.56
CA GLU A 77 6.05 8.20 -41.95
C GLU A 77 5.86 9.51 -41.19
N ASN A 78 4.66 9.77 -40.66
CA ASN A 78 4.35 11.02 -39.95
C ASN A 78 4.39 10.87 -38.44
N LEU A 79 4.56 9.66 -37.91
CA LEU A 79 4.72 9.39 -36.47
C LEU A 79 6.19 9.52 -36.03
N HIS A 80 6.38 9.85 -34.76
CA HIS A 80 7.71 9.79 -34.16
C HIS A 80 8.17 8.33 -33.98
N PRO A 81 9.46 7.98 -34.13
CA PRO A 81 9.95 6.61 -33.98
C PRO A 81 9.67 5.94 -32.63
N THR A 82 9.40 6.73 -31.58
CA THR A 82 9.04 6.21 -30.25
C THR A 82 7.60 5.71 -30.15
N GLU A 83 6.71 6.11 -31.07
CA GLU A 83 5.29 5.75 -31.06
C GLU A 83 5.05 4.35 -31.64
N ARG A 84 5.68 3.33 -31.07
CA ARG A 84 5.71 1.96 -31.61
C ARG A 84 4.31 1.39 -31.86
N GLU A 85 3.41 1.52 -30.88
CA GLU A 85 2.04 0.99 -30.97
C GLU A 85 1.23 1.63 -32.12
N LEU A 86 1.32 2.96 -32.27
CA LEU A 86 0.62 3.67 -33.34
C LEU A 86 1.21 3.35 -34.72
N ARG A 87 2.53 3.14 -34.81
CA ARG A 87 3.20 2.71 -36.05
C ARG A 87 2.75 1.30 -36.43
N ASP A 88 2.75 0.36 -35.49
CA ASP A 88 2.27 -1.00 -35.73
C ASP A 88 0.81 -1.02 -36.18
N ARG A 89 -0.04 -0.17 -35.58
CA ARG A 89 -1.44 -0.01 -35.98
C ARG A 89 -1.57 0.55 -37.40
N ALA A 90 -0.76 1.55 -37.76
CA ALA A 90 -0.73 2.09 -39.11
C ALA A 90 -0.31 1.02 -40.13
N ILE A 91 0.74 0.25 -39.86
CA ILE A 91 1.24 -0.80 -40.75
C ILE A 91 0.21 -1.92 -40.96
N LYS A 92 -0.53 -2.29 -39.91
CA LYS A 92 -1.56 -3.35 -39.97
C LYS A 92 -2.86 -2.92 -40.67
N SER A 93 -3.08 -1.62 -40.84
CA SER A 93 -4.29 -1.13 -41.49
C SER A 93 -4.25 -1.32 -43.01
N ASP A 94 -5.40 -1.58 -43.63
CA ASP A 94 -5.51 -1.97 -45.05
C ASP A 94 -4.81 -1.01 -46.03
N GLU A 95 -4.79 0.29 -45.72
CA GLU A 95 -4.17 1.36 -46.54
C GLU A 95 -2.87 1.91 -45.94
N GLY A 96 -2.29 1.26 -44.93
CA GLY A 96 -1.14 1.82 -44.19
C GLY A 96 -1.48 3.12 -43.43
N THR A 97 -2.77 3.38 -43.19
CA THR A 97 -3.26 4.58 -42.51
C THR A 97 -4.55 4.34 -41.73
N PHE A 98 -4.72 5.05 -40.62
CA PHE A 98 -5.98 5.13 -39.88
C PHE A 98 -6.29 6.57 -39.47
N LEU A 99 -7.55 6.82 -39.11
CA LEU A 99 -8.03 8.12 -38.66
C LEU A 99 -8.04 8.20 -37.13
N GLN A 100 -7.71 9.36 -36.59
CA GLN A 100 -7.75 9.63 -35.15
C GLN A 100 -8.14 11.08 -34.88
N LEU A 101 -8.84 11.36 -33.79
CA LEU A 101 -9.05 12.72 -33.32
C LEU A 101 -7.74 13.29 -32.76
N GLY A 102 -7.40 14.51 -33.15
CA GLY A 102 -6.24 15.23 -32.66
C GLY A 102 -6.50 16.73 -32.56
N ILE A 103 -5.44 17.48 -32.30
CA ILE A 103 -5.52 18.94 -32.14
C ILE A 103 -4.44 19.65 -32.98
N ALA A 104 -4.80 20.76 -33.59
CA ALA A 104 -3.86 21.62 -34.30
C ALA A 104 -2.89 22.32 -33.33
N ALA A 105 -1.65 22.55 -33.75
CA ALA A 105 -0.61 23.23 -32.94
C ALA A 105 -1.07 24.54 -32.27
N SER A 106 -1.90 25.32 -32.97
CA SER A 106 -2.45 26.59 -32.44
C SER A 106 -3.46 26.44 -31.28
N GLY A 107 -3.86 25.21 -30.92
CA GLY A 107 -4.75 24.89 -29.81
C GLY A 107 -4.05 24.42 -28.53
N PHE A 108 -2.72 24.24 -28.54
CA PHE A 108 -1.98 23.66 -27.42
C PHE A 108 -2.13 24.46 -26.13
N GLY A 109 -2.02 25.79 -26.19
CA GLY A 109 -2.17 26.64 -25.01
C GLY A 109 -3.54 26.49 -24.34
N SER A 110 -4.62 26.35 -25.13
CA SER A 110 -5.96 26.12 -24.58
C SER A 110 -6.10 24.73 -23.96
N PHE A 111 -5.45 23.71 -24.55
CA PHE A 111 -5.44 22.36 -24.00
C PHE A 111 -4.64 22.30 -22.70
N GLU A 112 -3.48 22.95 -22.68
CA GLU A 112 -2.64 23.10 -21.50
C GLU A 112 -3.39 23.82 -20.36
N GLN A 113 -4.05 24.93 -20.67
CA GLN A 113 -4.90 25.66 -19.73
C GLN A 113 -6.00 24.76 -19.15
N MET A 114 -6.63 23.92 -19.98
CA MET A 114 -7.64 22.96 -19.54
C MET A 114 -7.06 21.93 -18.56
N LEU A 115 -5.85 21.39 -18.83
CA LEU A 115 -5.19 20.43 -17.94
C LEU A 115 -4.83 21.03 -16.58
N ILE A 116 -4.32 22.27 -16.58
CA ILE A 116 -4.04 23.02 -15.35
C ILE A 116 -5.34 23.30 -14.58
N GLY A 117 -6.36 23.81 -15.27
CA GLY A 117 -7.66 24.13 -14.70
C GLY A 117 -8.35 22.91 -14.09
N ARG A 118 -8.31 21.76 -14.78
CA ARG A 118 -8.80 20.47 -14.27
C ARG A 118 -8.17 20.15 -12.93
N THR A 119 -6.87 20.33 -12.78
CA THR A 119 -6.21 19.96 -11.53
C THR A 119 -6.53 20.90 -10.38
N PHE A 120 -6.75 22.19 -10.65
CA PHE A 120 -7.30 23.08 -9.63
C PHE A 120 -8.70 22.66 -9.18
N LEU A 121 -9.56 22.18 -10.09
CA LEU A 121 -10.87 21.63 -9.73
C LEU A 121 -10.73 20.37 -8.87
N TYR A 122 -9.80 19.46 -9.19
CA TYR A 122 -9.52 18.30 -8.33
C TYR A 122 -9.04 18.71 -6.95
N ASP A 123 -8.09 19.64 -6.84
CA ASP A 123 -7.56 20.09 -5.54
C ASP A 123 -8.61 20.82 -4.69
N ARG A 124 -9.39 21.72 -5.30
CA ARG A 124 -10.28 22.65 -4.57
C ARG A 124 -11.71 22.16 -4.40
N LEU A 125 -12.21 21.36 -5.35
CA LEU A 125 -13.61 20.93 -5.39
C LEU A 125 -13.71 19.42 -5.18
N TYR A 126 -13.24 18.60 -6.13
CA TYR A 126 -13.52 17.16 -6.12
C TYR A 126 -12.85 16.43 -4.95
N HIS A 127 -11.58 16.72 -4.66
CA HIS A 127 -10.87 16.12 -3.52
C HIS A 127 -11.04 16.91 -2.22
N HIS A 128 -11.97 17.86 -2.17
CA HIS A 128 -12.27 18.56 -0.94
C HIS A 128 -12.79 17.57 0.11
N HIS A 129 -12.10 17.53 1.25
CA HIS A 129 -12.33 16.53 2.30
C HIS A 129 -13.79 16.36 2.77
N LYS A 130 -14.63 17.42 2.74
CA LYS A 130 -16.06 17.29 3.09
C LYS A 130 -16.87 16.59 2.00
N VAL A 131 -16.54 16.83 0.73
CA VAL A 131 -17.15 16.15 -0.42
C VAL A 131 -16.80 14.67 -0.31
N ARG A 132 -15.51 14.38 -0.13
CA ARG A 132 -15.01 13.02 0.05
C ARG A 132 -15.60 12.31 1.26
N ALA A 133 -15.77 12.98 2.40
CA ALA A 133 -16.44 12.37 3.56
C ALA A 133 -17.87 11.93 3.21
N ALA A 134 -18.65 12.79 2.53
CA ALA A 134 -20.01 12.48 2.13
C ALA A 134 -20.07 11.39 1.05
N GLU A 135 -19.21 11.43 0.03
CA GLU A 135 -19.11 10.40 -1.01
C GLU A 135 -18.71 9.05 -0.41
N ALA A 136 -17.73 9.03 0.49
CA ALA A 136 -17.28 7.81 1.14
C ALA A 136 -18.40 7.21 2.03
N MET A 137 -19.18 8.05 2.73
CA MET A 137 -20.38 7.61 3.46
C MET A 137 -21.43 7.02 2.52
N ALA A 138 -21.70 7.66 1.38
CA ALA A 138 -22.68 7.18 0.40
C ALA A 138 -22.25 5.86 -0.25
N GLN A 139 -20.98 5.72 -0.62
CA GLN A 139 -20.42 4.46 -1.13
C GLN A 139 -20.52 3.35 -0.07
N ARG A 140 -20.14 3.65 1.17
CA ARG A 140 -20.23 2.69 2.28
C ARG A 140 -21.66 2.27 2.56
N LEU A 141 -22.61 3.22 2.53
CA LEU A 141 -24.04 2.95 2.65
C LEU A 141 -24.50 1.91 1.63
N MET A 142 -24.10 2.06 0.36
CA MET A 142 -24.49 1.13 -0.69
C MET A 142 -23.90 -0.26 -0.43
N LEU A 143 -22.61 -0.34 -0.12
CA LEU A 143 -21.92 -1.61 0.16
C LEU A 143 -22.51 -2.35 1.37
N VAL A 144 -22.81 -1.63 2.45
CA VAL A 144 -23.41 -2.19 3.67
C VAL A 144 -24.83 -2.67 3.38
N ALA A 145 -25.61 -1.90 2.61
CA ALA A 145 -26.95 -2.30 2.22
C ALA A 145 -26.94 -3.57 1.34
N GLU A 146 -26.02 -3.70 0.38
CA GLU A 146 -25.84 -4.92 -0.43
C GLU A 146 -25.45 -6.13 0.41
N ARG A 147 -24.50 -5.96 1.34
CA ARG A 147 -24.05 -6.99 2.27
C ARG A 147 -25.22 -7.52 3.10
N ASP A 148 -25.95 -6.63 3.77
CA ASP A 148 -26.99 -6.99 4.73
C ASP A 148 -28.23 -7.60 4.05
N ARG A 149 -28.51 -7.21 2.80
CA ARG A 149 -29.57 -7.83 1.99
C ARG A 149 -29.14 -9.10 1.26
N GLY A 150 -27.84 -9.41 1.26
CA GLY A 150 -27.26 -10.60 0.61
C GLY A 150 -27.32 -10.60 -0.93
N LYS A 151 -27.54 -9.44 -1.57
CA LYS A 151 -27.59 -9.30 -3.03
C LYS A 151 -27.20 -7.89 -3.48
N ARG A 152 -26.62 -7.80 -4.68
CA ARG A 152 -26.30 -6.52 -5.32
C ARG A 152 -27.55 -5.77 -5.77
N PHE A 153 -27.46 -4.46 -5.85
CA PHE A 153 -28.51 -3.64 -6.45
C PHE A 153 -28.64 -3.92 -7.95
N THR A 154 -29.87 -4.07 -8.41
CA THR A 154 -30.17 -4.09 -9.85
C THR A 154 -30.21 -2.66 -10.40
N PHE A 155 -30.04 -2.50 -11.71
CA PHE A 155 -30.17 -1.18 -12.35
C PHE A 155 -31.50 -0.51 -12.03
N LYS A 156 -32.60 -1.27 -12.02
CA LYS A 156 -33.93 -0.76 -11.66
C LYS A 156 -34.00 -0.23 -10.23
N GLU A 157 -33.34 -0.90 -9.28
CA GLU A 157 -33.29 -0.47 -7.87
C GLU A 157 -32.38 0.76 -7.65
N ILE A 158 -31.40 1.00 -8.51
CA ILE A 158 -30.55 2.20 -8.44
C ILE A 158 -31.27 3.41 -9.07
N PHE A 159 -32.08 3.19 -10.10
CA PHE A 159 -32.79 4.23 -10.84
C PHE A 159 -34.31 4.22 -10.56
N LEU A 160 -34.70 4.35 -9.28
CA LEU A 160 -36.10 4.30 -8.83
C LEU A 160 -36.99 5.47 -9.31
N GLY A 161 -36.52 6.33 -10.22
CA GLY A 161 -37.27 7.51 -10.66
C GLY A 161 -37.49 8.55 -9.55
N VAL A 162 -36.78 8.43 -8.43
CA VAL A 162 -36.78 9.37 -7.30
C VAL A 162 -35.47 10.14 -7.27
N GLY A 163 -35.47 11.33 -6.68
CA GLY A 163 -34.24 12.12 -6.48
C GLY A 163 -33.37 11.58 -5.33
N ASP A 164 -32.11 12.02 -5.28
CA ASP A 164 -31.10 11.55 -4.32
C ASP A 164 -31.52 11.70 -2.85
N GLU A 165 -32.16 12.82 -2.50
CA GLU A 165 -32.66 13.02 -1.12
C GLU A 165 -33.73 11.98 -0.76
N THR A 166 -34.65 11.70 -1.69
CA THR A 166 -35.69 10.68 -1.46
C THR A 166 -35.06 9.29 -1.39
N MET A 167 -34.03 9.02 -2.21
CA MET A 167 -33.27 7.78 -2.12
C MET A 167 -32.63 7.61 -0.74
N LEU A 168 -31.99 8.66 -0.20
CA LEU A 168 -31.45 8.66 1.15
C LEU A 168 -32.53 8.46 2.21
N ARG A 169 -33.71 9.08 2.06
CA ARG A 169 -34.85 8.87 2.97
C ARG A 169 -35.43 7.45 2.93
N ILE A 170 -35.32 6.77 1.78
CA ILE A 170 -35.64 5.35 1.66
C ILE A 170 -34.60 4.51 2.43
N PHE A 171 -33.31 4.84 2.30
CA PHE A 171 -32.26 4.18 3.06
C PHE A 171 -32.36 4.43 4.56
N SER A 172 -32.67 5.66 5.00
CA SER A 172 -32.87 6.01 6.41
C SER A 172 -34.18 5.45 6.99
N ARG A 173 -35.03 4.86 6.14
CA ARG A 173 -36.32 4.25 6.48
C ARG A 173 -37.39 5.27 6.90
N GLU A 174 -37.19 6.55 6.59
CA GLU A 174 -38.23 7.59 6.70
C GLU A 174 -39.34 7.42 5.66
N VAL A 175 -38.99 6.87 4.50
CA VAL A 175 -39.90 6.61 3.38
C VAL A 175 -39.78 5.16 2.94
N GLN A 176 -40.88 4.54 2.54
CA GLN A 176 -40.90 3.20 1.97
C GLN A 176 -41.10 3.27 0.45
N HIS A 177 -40.45 2.37 -0.29
CA HIS A 177 -40.65 2.22 -1.72
C HIS A 177 -40.94 0.76 -2.07
N ALA A 178 -41.95 0.50 -2.91
CA ALA A 178 -42.41 -0.86 -3.21
C ALA A 178 -41.33 -1.73 -3.87
N GLU A 179 -40.43 -1.11 -4.64
CA GLU A 179 -39.38 -1.82 -5.38
C GLU A 179 -38.04 -1.92 -4.62
N LEU A 180 -37.91 -1.24 -3.48
CA LEU A 180 -36.68 -1.26 -2.70
C LEU A 180 -36.94 -1.36 -1.20
N GLU A 181 -36.56 -2.50 -0.64
CA GLU A 181 -36.61 -2.77 0.80
C GLU A 181 -35.20 -2.75 1.39
N THR A 182 -34.99 -1.90 2.40
CA THR A 182 -33.72 -1.73 3.13
C THR A 182 -33.95 -2.08 4.61
N LYS A 183 -33.30 -3.15 5.10
CA LYS A 183 -33.39 -3.59 6.52
C LYS A 183 -32.15 -3.31 7.34
N SER A 184 -31.08 -2.83 6.71
CA SER A 184 -29.80 -2.56 7.36
C SER A 184 -29.90 -1.35 8.28
N GLU A 185 -29.68 -1.57 9.58
CA GLU A 185 -29.59 -0.48 10.57
C GLU A 185 -28.37 0.40 10.34
N ALA A 186 -27.23 -0.20 9.98
CA ALA A 186 -26.00 0.53 9.68
C ALA A 186 -26.14 1.42 8.43
N ALA A 187 -26.74 0.91 7.35
CA ALA A 187 -27.01 1.72 6.16
C ALA A 187 -28.02 2.85 6.46
N ALA A 188 -29.06 2.57 7.26
CA ALA A 188 -30.02 3.59 7.69
C ALA A 188 -29.35 4.69 8.53
N SER A 189 -28.44 4.33 9.43
CA SER A 189 -27.65 5.27 10.22
C SER A 189 -26.77 6.17 9.34
N LEU A 190 -26.08 5.59 8.34
CA LEU A 190 -25.28 6.37 7.39
C LEU A 190 -26.14 7.35 6.57
N ALA A 191 -27.32 6.92 6.10
CA ALA A 191 -28.26 7.78 5.37
C ALA A 191 -28.74 8.96 6.23
N ALA A 192 -29.21 8.67 7.44
CA ALA A 192 -29.69 9.68 8.38
C ALA A 192 -28.62 10.75 8.65
N ARG A 193 -27.38 10.32 8.89
CA ARG A 193 -26.24 11.24 9.07
C ARG A 193 -25.97 12.13 7.86
N ILE A 194 -26.10 11.61 6.64
CA ILE A 194 -25.95 12.43 5.42
C ILE A 194 -27.07 13.48 5.34
N LEU A 195 -28.33 13.08 5.58
CA LEU A 195 -29.51 13.95 5.56
C LEU A 195 -29.41 15.06 6.62
N GLU A 196 -28.96 14.72 7.83
CA GLU A 196 -28.80 15.64 8.97
C GLU A 196 -27.51 16.47 8.90
N ARG A 197 -26.68 16.24 7.87
CA ARG A 197 -25.36 16.87 7.70
C ARG A 197 -24.36 16.55 8.82
N ASP A 198 -24.58 15.47 9.55
CA ASP A 198 -23.65 14.91 10.53
C ASP A 198 -22.60 14.03 9.82
N LEU A 199 -21.74 14.69 9.03
CA LEU A 199 -20.71 14.01 8.26
C LEU A 199 -19.58 13.48 9.17
N LEU A 200 -18.99 12.37 8.76
CA LEU A 200 -17.83 11.79 9.43
C LEU A 200 -16.64 12.76 9.45
N HIS A 201 -15.88 12.70 10.52
CA HIS A 201 -14.73 13.54 10.80
C HIS A 201 -13.42 12.79 10.52
N ARG A 202 -12.38 13.52 10.09
CA ARG A 202 -11.05 12.97 9.83
C ARG A 202 -10.38 12.66 11.17
N ALA A 203 -10.26 11.40 11.52
CA ALA A 203 -9.55 10.92 12.71
C ALA A 203 -8.06 10.66 12.43
N TYR A 204 -7.72 10.39 11.17
CA TYR A 204 -6.34 10.21 10.72
C TYR A 204 -6.17 10.69 9.29
N ALA A 205 -5.01 11.26 8.96
CA ALA A 205 -4.66 11.73 7.63
C ALA A 205 -3.33 11.11 7.21
N PHE A 206 -3.26 10.60 5.99
CA PHE A 206 -2.05 9.96 5.44
C PHE A 206 -1.78 10.44 4.02
N ARG A 207 -0.51 10.67 3.69
CA ARG A 207 -0.05 11.18 2.39
C ARG A 207 1.42 10.86 2.25
N GLY A 208 1.91 10.60 1.04
CA GLY A 208 3.32 10.29 0.80
C GLY A 208 4.28 11.32 1.41
N ARG A 209 4.04 12.62 1.20
CA ARG A 209 4.82 13.71 1.82
C ARG A 209 4.80 13.71 3.36
N PHE A 210 3.74 13.18 3.98
CA PHE A 210 3.64 13.11 5.43
C PHE A 210 4.32 11.88 6.01
N ILE A 211 4.72 10.90 5.20
CA ILE A 211 5.46 9.75 5.72
C ILE A 211 6.74 10.30 6.37
N ALA A 212 6.88 10.05 7.67
CA ALA A 212 8.08 10.42 8.40
C ALA A 212 9.29 9.75 7.73
N THR A 213 10.46 10.36 7.82
CA THR A 213 11.72 9.80 7.30
C THR A 213 12.75 9.70 8.41
N PRO A 214 13.76 8.83 8.27
CA PRO A 214 14.83 8.74 9.26
C PRO A 214 15.61 10.06 9.36
N ASN A 215 16.25 10.28 10.50
CA ASN A 215 17.17 11.40 10.67
C ASN A 215 18.43 11.17 9.83
N GLY A 216 19.03 12.25 9.31
CA GLY A 216 20.29 12.21 8.57
C GLY A 216 20.17 12.00 7.05
N TYR A 217 18.98 11.67 6.53
CA TYR A 217 18.74 11.55 5.09
C TYR A 217 18.78 12.92 4.42
N ASP A 218 19.35 12.97 3.21
CA ASP A 218 19.26 14.16 2.36
C ASP A 218 17.86 14.28 1.71
N ALA A 219 17.58 15.42 1.08
CA ALA A 219 16.25 15.68 0.49
C ALA A 219 15.86 14.67 -0.61
N LYS A 220 16.84 14.12 -1.34
CA LYS A 220 16.61 13.17 -2.43
C LYS A 220 16.29 11.79 -1.85
N GLU A 221 17.05 11.36 -0.85
CA GLU A 221 16.83 10.10 -0.12
C GLU A 221 15.48 10.10 0.60
N MET A 222 15.14 11.21 1.26
CA MET A 222 13.82 11.39 1.88
C MET A 222 12.70 11.21 0.86
N THR A 223 12.78 11.91 -0.28
CA THR A 223 11.75 11.86 -1.33
C THR A 223 11.61 10.45 -1.91
N ALA A 224 12.73 9.76 -2.17
CA ALA A 224 12.72 8.39 -2.68
C ALA A 224 12.04 7.43 -1.69
N THR A 225 12.40 7.51 -0.41
CA THR A 225 11.85 6.66 0.67
C THR A 225 10.35 6.89 0.86
N GLN A 226 9.93 8.16 0.86
CA GLN A 226 8.51 8.53 0.93
C GLN A 226 7.74 7.99 -0.26
N ASN A 227 8.29 8.09 -1.48
CA ASN A 227 7.63 7.61 -2.69
C ASN A 227 7.46 6.09 -2.68
N GLU A 228 8.50 5.34 -2.32
CA GLU A 228 8.42 3.87 -2.22
C GLU A 228 7.36 3.43 -1.20
N SER A 229 7.40 4.01 0.00
CA SER A 229 6.44 3.73 1.07
C SER A 229 5.01 4.12 0.67
N TRP A 230 4.85 5.24 -0.03
CA TRP A 230 3.58 5.72 -0.52
C TRP A 230 2.97 4.79 -1.58
N LEU A 231 3.76 4.36 -2.56
CA LEU A 231 3.30 3.43 -3.60
C LEU A 231 2.77 2.13 -2.99
N ARG A 232 3.40 1.64 -1.91
CA ARG A 232 2.94 0.46 -1.15
C ARG A 232 1.56 0.68 -0.51
N VAL A 233 1.38 1.82 0.15
CA VAL A 233 0.08 2.21 0.74
C VAL A 233 -0.99 2.32 -0.34
N VAL A 234 -0.70 3.04 -1.44
CA VAL A 234 -1.62 3.21 -2.57
C VAL A 234 -2.02 1.89 -3.19
N LYS A 235 -1.05 1.01 -3.47
CA LYS A 235 -1.30 -0.32 -4.06
C LYS A 235 -2.20 -1.17 -3.16
N THR A 236 -1.96 -1.14 -1.85
CA THR A 236 -2.78 -1.91 -0.91
C THR A 236 -4.21 -1.35 -0.79
N LEU A 237 -4.37 -0.04 -0.89
CA LEU A 237 -5.66 0.67 -0.79
C LEU A 237 -6.33 0.95 -2.13
N GLU A 238 -5.94 0.23 -3.18
CA GLU A 238 -6.45 0.44 -4.54
C GLU A 238 -7.96 0.17 -4.64
N THR A 239 -8.42 -0.93 -4.04
CA THR A 239 -9.82 -1.39 -4.13
C THR A 239 -10.67 -0.91 -2.96
N LEU A 240 -11.99 -0.79 -3.19
CA LEU A 240 -12.94 -0.48 -2.12
C LEU A 240 -12.99 -1.57 -1.04
N GLU A 241 -12.81 -2.84 -1.44
CA GLU A 241 -12.80 -3.98 -0.53
C GLU A 241 -11.63 -3.92 0.46
N SER A 242 -10.42 -3.64 -0.01
CA SER A 242 -9.25 -3.54 0.87
C SER A 242 -9.35 -2.34 1.83
N ARG A 243 -9.91 -1.23 1.36
CA ARG A 243 -10.23 -0.06 2.20
C ARG A 243 -11.29 -0.37 3.26
N TYR A 244 -12.30 -1.16 2.92
CA TYR A 244 -13.29 -1.65 3.90
C TYR A 244 -12.59 -2.52 4.94
N ALA A 245 -11.88 -3.56 4.52
CA ALA A 245 -11.19 -4.48 5.43
C ALA A 245 -10.26 -3.75 6.41
N LEU A 246 -9.52 -2.74 5.93
CA LEU A 246 -8.68 -1.91 6.80
C LEU A 246 -9.49 -1.09 7.81
N GLY A 247 -10.66 -0.58 7.43
CA GLY A 247 -11.58 0.10 8.35
C GLY A 247 -12.04 -0.81 9.49
N ASN A 248 -12.36 -2.06 9.20
CA ASN A 248 -12.70 -3.06 10.23
C ASN A 248 -11.53 -3.34 11.16
N GLU A 249 -10.32 -3.53 10.61
CA GLU A 249 -9.10 -3.75 11.40
C GLU A 249 -8.82 -2.59 12.37
N ILE A 250 -9.03 -1.35 11.92
CA ILE A 250 -8.93 -0.15 12.75
C ILE A 250 -9.99 -0.14 13.85
N TYR A 251 -11.24 -0.47 13.52
CA TYR A 251 -12.34 -0.54 14.49
C TYR A 251 -12.08 -1.60 15.58
N ASP A 252 -11.63 -2.79 15.18
CA ASP A 252 -11.33 -3.89 16.10
C ASP A 252 -10.19 -3.52 17.06
N LEU A 253 -9.13 -2.90 16.54
CA LEU A 253 -8.03 -2.43 17.38
C LEU A 253 -8.47 -1.30 18.32
N ALA A 254 -9.29 -0.36 17.84
CA ALA A 254 -9.84 0.71 18.68
C ALA A 254 -10.72 0.15 19.81
N SER A 255 -11.51 -0.89 19.52
CA SER A 255 -12.33 -1.58 20.51
C SER A 255 -11.45 -2.24 21.58
N ASN A 256 -10.36 -2.90 21.18
CA ASN A 256 -9.40 -3.50 22.11
C ASN A 256 -8.70 -2.44 22.98
N PHE A 257 -8.26 -1.32 22.39
CA PHE A 257 -7.73 -0.20 23.17
C PHE A 257 -8.75 0.31 24.19
N CYS A 258 -10.01 0.47 23.79
CA CYS A 258 -11.06 0.95 24.66
C CYS A 258 -11.32 0.01 25.86
N GLU A 259 -11.28 -1.30 25.65
CA GLU A 259 -11.38 -2.29 26.73
C GLU A 259 -10.22 -2.18 27.73
N VAL A 260 -8.98 -2.12 27.25
CA VAL A 260 -7.78 -1.99 28.11
C VAL A 260 -7.79 -0.69 28.89
N LEU A 261 -8.10 0.43 28.25
CA LEU A 261 -8.14 1.74 28.88
C LEU A 261 -9.25 1.81 29.93
N SER A 262 -10.44 1.25 29.63
CA SER A 262 -11.54 1.19 30.59
C SER A 262 -11.22 0.32 31.80
N ALA A 263 -10.48 -0.77 31.61
CA ALA A 263 -10.03 -1.63 32.71
C ALA A 263 -8.98 -0.92 33.60
N ALA A 264 -8.07 -0.15 33.00
CA ALA A 264 -7.06 0.61 33.72
C ALA A 264 -7.65 1.82 34.49
N SER A 265 -8.71 2.44 33.95
CA SER A 265 -9.37 3.61 34.54
C SER A 265 -10.90 3.45 34.62
N PRO A 266 -11.45 2.57 35.48
CA PRO A 266 -12.88 2.23 35.49
C PRO A 266 -13.83 3.38 35.83
N HIS A 267 -13.33 4.44 36.46
CA HIS A 267 -14.12 5.61 36.85
C HIS A 267 -13.99 6.80 35.88
N ASP A 268 -13.28 6.63 34.77
CA ASP A 268 -13.18 7.65 33.73
C ASP A 268 -14.49 7.74 32.95
N ARG A 269 -15.19 8.86 33.15
CA ARG A 269 -16.48 9.14 32.52
C ARG A 269 -16.35 9.35 31.01
N GLU A 270 -15.22 9.87 30.55
CA GLU A 270 -15.03 10.15 29.13
C GLU A 270 -14.71 8.86 28.37
N LEU A 271 -13.85 7.99 28.91
CA LEU A 271 -13.63 6.65 28.35
C LEU A 271 -14.92 5.84 28.30
N SER A 272 -15.75 5.91 29.36
CA SER A 272 -17.06 5.26 29.38
C SER A 272 -17.99 5.75 28.26
N ARG A 273 -17.97 7.06 27.96
CA ARG A 273 -18.73 7.64 26.84
C ARG A 273 -18.19 7.21 25.49
N ILE A 274 -16.87 7.24 25.31
CA ILE A 274 -16.21 6.80 24.07
C ILE A 274 -16.53 5.33 23.81
N LYS A 275 -16.49 4.47 24.84
CA LYS A 275 -16.83 3.05 24.75
C LYS A 275 -18.27 2.82 24.28
N ALA A 276 -19.22 3.50 24.91
CA ALA A 276 -20.62 3.42 24.51
C ALA A 276 -20.84 3.93 23.08
N ALA A 277 -20.22 5.05 22.73
CA ALA A 277 -20.29 5.61 21.39
C ALA A 277 -19.66 4.66 20.35
N LEU A 278 -18.53 4.03 20.64
CA LEU A 278 -17.88 3.10 19.71
C LEU A 278 -18.76 1.90 19.39
N ALA A 279 -19.45 1.35 20.40
CA ALA A 279 -20.40 0.26 20.23
C ALA A 279 -21.63 0.65 19.39
N GLU A 280 -22.11 1.89 19.49
CA GLU A 280 -23.21 2.41 18.66
C GLU A 280 -22.77 2.68 17.21
N VAL A 281 -21.54 3.16 17.04
CA VAL A 281 -20.98 3.53 15.74
C VAL A 281 -20.73 2.32 14.85
N GLY A 282 -20.19 1.22 15.39
CA GLY A 282 -19.88 0.03 14.61
C GLY A 282 -18.76 0.22 13.56
N PRO A 283 -18.28 -0.88 12.95
CA PRO A 283 -17.20 -0.82 11.95
C PRO A 283 -17.63 -0.14 10.63
N GLU A 284 -18.92 -0.12 10.32
CA GLU A 284 -19.46 0.46 9.10
C GLU A 284 -19.19 1.96 8.98
N HIS A 285 -19.05 2.66 10.10
CA HIS A 285 -18.81 4.11 10.14
C HIS A 285 -17.33 4.48 10.21
N VAL A 286 -16.43 3.49 10.26
CA VAL A 286 -14.98 3.70 10.10
C VAL A 286 -14.60 3.50 8.64
N ILE A 287 -14.34 4.61 7.95
CA ILE A 287 -14.14 4.61 6.50
C ILE A 287 -12.72 5.05 6.17
N VAL A 288 -11.92 4.13 5.62
CA VAL A 288 -10.64 4.48 5.01
C VAL A 288 -10.90 4.94 3.58
N ASP A 289 -10.49 6.16 3.28
CA ASP A 289 -10.71 6.79 1.99
C ASP A 289 -9.39 7.28 1.39
N LEU A 290 -9.17 6.94 0.12
CA LEU A 290 -8.03 7.39 -0.68
C LEU A 290 -8.58 7.70 -2.07
N PRO A 291 -8.47 8.95 -2.55
CA PRO A 291 -9.07 9.33 -3.82
C PRO A 291 -8.29 8.66 -4.95
N GLU A 292 -8.92 8.40 -6.09
CA GLU A 292 -8.22 7.83 -7.24
C GLU A 292 -7.12 8.75 -7.77
N SER A 293 -6.05 8.17 -8.31
CA SER A 293 -5.13 8.96 -9.13
C SER A 293 -5.77 9.19 -10.49
N LYS A 294 -6.01 10.45 -10.84
CA LYS A 294 -6.58 10.85 -12.15
C LYS A 294 -5.50 11.25 -13.16
N THR A 295 -4.27 10.83 -12.90
CA THR A 295 -3.11 11.14 -13.73
C THR A 295 -3.01 10.16 -14.89
N GLU A 296 -3.51 10.58 -16.04
CA GLU A 296 -3.38 9.85 -17.31
C GLU A 296 -2.22 10.41 -18.12
N GLY A 297 -1.37 9.53 -18.67
CA GLY A 297 -0.37 9.96 -19.66
C GLY A 297 -1.05 10.56 -20.88
N ILE A 298 -0.55 11.68 -21.39
CA ILE A 298 -1.17 12.36 -22.54
C ILE A 298 -0.86 11.59 -23.82
N ARG A 299 -1.92 11.19 -24.53
CA ARG A 299 -1.90 10.41 -25.78
C ARG A 299 -2.55 11.16 -26.94
N LEU A 300 -3.19 12.30 -26.68
CA LEU A 300 -3.76 13.14 -27.74
C LEU A 300 -2.64 13.56 -28.70
N LEU A 301 -2.78 13.21 -29.97
CA LEU A 301 -1.82 13.58 -31.01
C LEU A 301 -2.11 14.98 -31.53
N ALA A 302 -1.05 15.62 -31.98
CA ALA A 302 -1.12 16.90 -32.63
C ALA A 302 -0.32 16.98 -33.92
N ARG A 303 -0.83 17.78 -34.85
CA ARG A 303 -0.16 18.06 -36.12
C ARG A 303 0.75 19.28 -36.00
N TYR A 304 2.03 19.04 -36.25
CA TYR A 304 3.04 20.08 -36.35
C TYR A 304 3.09 20.66 -37.78
N PRO A 305 3.64 21.87 -37.98
CA PRO A 305 3.70 22.52 -39.29
C PRO A 305 4.40 21.70 -40.38
N ASN A 306 5.34 20.83 -40.00
CA ASN A 306 6.05 19.92 -40.91
C ASN A 306 5.25 18.64 -41.24
N GLY A 307 4.00 18.53 -40.79
CA GLY A 307 3.14 17.37 -41.00
C GLY A 307 3.36 16.21 -40.01
N ALA A 308 4.35 16.30 -39.11
CA ALA A 308 4.58 15.29 -38.10
C ALA A 308 3.44 15.27 -37.07
N LEU A 309 3.11 14.06 -36.59
CA LEU A 309 2.15 13.77 -35.56
C LEU A 309 2.87 13.32 -34.29
N ARG A 310 2.71 14.07 -33.21
CA ARG A 310 3.34 13.80 -31.90
C ARG A 310 2.43 14.25 -30.78
N VAL A 311 2.68 13.77 -29.56
CA VAL A 311 2.07 14.36 -28.36
C VAL A 311 2.53 15.83 -28.26
N PRO A 312 1.62 16.78 -27.96
CA PRO A 312 1.97 18.18 -27.80
C PRO A 312 3.09 18.38 -26.77
N GLU A 313 4.00 19.30 -27.08
CA GLU A 313 4.95 19.80 -26.10
C GLU A 313 4.28 20.88 -25.25
N PHE A 314 4.22 20.63 -23.95
CA PHE A 314 3.68 21.55 -22.95
C PHE A 314 4.80 22.33 -22.26
N SER A 315 4.48 23.49 -21.70
CA SER A 315 5.40 24.30 -20.89
C SER A 315 5.80 23.62 -19.58
N PHE A 316 5.02 22.63 -19.13
CA PHE A 316 5.34 21.77 -18.00
C PHE A 316 5.27 20.29 -18.42
N ASN A 317 5.97 19.41 -17.70
CA ASN A 317 5.83 17.97 -17.92
C ASN A 317 4.61 17.46 -17.13
N PRO A 318 3.51 17.05 -17.79
CA PRO A 318 2.28 16.71 -17.10
C PRO A 318 2.40 15.43 -16.27
N GLN A 319 3.25 14.50 -16.69
CA GLN A 319 3.54 13.27 -15.96
C GLN A 319 4.33 13.57 -14.67
N LYS A 320 5.40 14.36 -14.73
CA LYS A 320 6.15 14.75 -13.52
C LYS A 320 5.29 15.54 -12.54
N TRP A 321 4.39 16.36 -13.07
CA TRP A 321 3.49 17.15 -12.24
C TRP A 321 2.39 16.31 -11.60
N ALA A 322 1.87 15.33 -12.33
CA ALA A 322 1.01 14.26 -11.83
C ALA A 322 1.67 13.48 -10.68
N GLU A 323 2.90 13.00 -10.87
CA GLU A 323 3.68 12.30 -9.83
C GLU A 323 3.90 13.19 -8.61
N ALA A 324 4.22 14.48 -8.83
CA ALA A 324 4.34 15.44 -7.74
C ALA A 324 3.01 15.66 -7.00
N TYR A 325 1.88 15.73 -7.70
CA TYR A 325 0.56 15.84 -7.07
C TYR A 325 0.23 14.60 -6.25
N ASP A 326 0.48 13.41 -6.78
CA ASP A 326 0.22 12.15 -6.07
C ASP A 326 1.01 12.09 -4.75
N LEU A 327 2.31 12.41 -4.79
CA LEU A 327 3.14 12.40 -3.59
C LEU A 327 2.80 13.55 -2.61
N GLN A 328 2.55 14.76 -3.12
CA GLN A 328 2.49 15.97 -2.31
C GLN A 328 1.08 16.43 -1.92
N LYS A 329 0.05 16.01 -2.63
CA LYS A 329 -1.32 16.53 -2.49
C LYS A 329 -2.38 15.45 -2.29
N ARG A 330 -2.19 14.24 -2.81
CA ARG A 330 -3.15 13.13 -2.63
C ARG A 330 -3.17 12.64 -1.19
N THR A 331 -4.07 13.18 -0.38
CA THR A 331 -4.26 12.77 1.02
C THR A 331 -5.31 11.69 1.12
N GLY A 332 -5.03 10.59 1.80
CA GLY A 332 -6.04 9.68 2.32
C GLY A 332 -6.48 10.07 3.74
N TYR A 333 -7.69 9.65 4.11
CA TYR A 333 -8.23 9.89 5.44
C TYR A 333 -8.84 8.62 6.03
N VAL A 334 -8.83 8.53 7.36
CA VAL A 334 -9.73 7.64 8.09
C VAL A 334 -10.82 8.52 8.68
N PHE A 335 -12.04 8.30 8.22
CA PHE A 335 -13.24 9.00 8.67
C PHE A 335 -13.96 8.18 9.73
N CYS A 336 -14.46 8.84 10.77
CA CYS A 336 -15.36 8.27 11.76
C CYS A 336 -16.19 9.35 12.46
N PRO A 337 -17.19 9.01 13.27
CA PRO A 337 -17.91 9.99 14.08
C PRO A 337 -16.97 10.70 15.07
N LYS A 338 -17.25 11.97 15.34
CA LYS A 338 -16.36 12.83 16.14
C LYS A 338 -16.14 12.29 17.56
N SER A 339 -17.17 11.69 18.16
CA SER A 339 -17.15 11.14 19.53
C SER A 339 -16.11 10.04 19.75
N VAL A 340 -15.72 9.33 18.69
CA VAL A 340 -14.76 8.21 18.76
C VAL A 340 -13.45 8.51 18.03
N ALA A 341 -13.30 9.73 17.51
CA ALA A 341 -12.16 10.08 16.68
C ALA A 341 -10.79 9.99 17.39
N PRO A 342 -10.64 10.29 18.70
CA PRO A 342 -9.35 10.10 19.38
C PRO A 342 -8.90 8.64 19.41
N ILE A 343 -9.80 7.70 19.76
CA ILE A 343 -9.47 6.26 19.85
C ILE A 343 -9.27 5.64 18.46
N ILE A 344 -10.09 6.02 17.47
CA ILE A 344 -9.92 5.61 16.08
C ILE A 344 -8.63 6.17 15.48
N GLY A 345 -8.27 7.42 15.80
CA GLY A 345 -7.03 8.03 15.36
C GLY A 345 -5.80 7.30 15.90
N MET A 346 -5.80 6.96 17.19
CA MET A 346 -4.75 6.14 17.80
C MET A 346 -4.64 4.77 17.12
N ALA A 347 -5.77 4.06 16.96
CA ALA A 347 -5.82 2.77 16.28
C ALA A 347 -5.35 2.84 14.83
N ALA A 348 -5.76 3.87 14.08
CA ALA A 348 -5.34 4.07 12.70
C ALA A 348 -3.82 4.27 12.60
N LYS A 349 -3.22 5.10 13.47
CA LYS A 349 -1.76 5.27 13.51
C LYS A 349 -1.05 3.93 13.79
N THR A 350 -1.55 3.15 14.74
CA THR A 350 -0.98 1.82 15.07
C THR A 350 -1.14 0.82 13.92
N VAL A 351 -2.32 0.74 13.28
CA VAL A 351 -2.55 -0.15 12.13
C VAL A 351 -1.63 0.23 10.96
N PHE A 352 -1.47 1.53 10.67
CA PHE A 352 -0.57 1.96 9.59
C PHE A 352 0.89 1.59 9.87
N LEU A 353 1.34 1.73 11.12
CA LEU A 353 2.67 1.28 11.52
C LEU A 353 2.81 -0.24 11.41
N LYS A 354 1.84 -1.02 11.88
CA LYS A 354 1.90 -2.49 11.83
C LYS A 354 1.82 -3.03 10.40
N LYS A 355 0.92 -2.48 9.57
CA LYS A 355 0.61 -3.03 8.24
C LYS A 355 1.51 -2.49 7.13
N PHE A 356 1.86 -1.21 7.20
CA PHE A 356 2.65 -0.53 6.17
C PHE A 356 4.04 -0.12 6.66
N GLY A 357 4.33 -0.24 7.95
CA GLY A 357 5.61 0.19 8.51
C GLY A 357 5.85 1.70 8.40
N VAL A 358 4.78 2.49 8.31
CA VAL A 358 4.85 3.96 8.15
C VAL A 358 4.23 4.66 9.34
N VAL A 359 4.86 5.77 9.73
CA VAL A 359 4.27 6.77 10.61
C VAL A 359 4.14 8.07 9.83
N MET A 360 3.07 8.81 10.09
CA MET A 360 2.91 10.16 9.54
C MET A 360 3.57 11.17 10.49
N ALA A 361 4.33 12.09 9.92
CA ALA A 361 4.91 13.23 10.63
C ALA A 361 3.81 14.14 11.20
N GLN A 362 4.18 14.94 12.20
CA GLN A 362 3.25 15.78 12.97
C GLN A 362 2.43 16.75 12.10
N GLU A 363 2.95 17.15 10.93
CA GLU A 363 2.23 17.99 9.97
C GLU A 363 0.92 17.36 9.48
N ALA A 364 0.82 16.02 9.49
CA ALA A 364 -0.41 15.31 9.16
C ALA A 364 -1.54 15.59 10.17
N ASP A 365 -1.21 15.82 11.44
CA ASP A 365 -2.20 16.10 12.48
C ASP A 365 -2.95 17.43 12.20
N GLY A 366 -2.32 18.37 11.49
CA GLY A 366 -2.99 19.59 11.01
C GLY A 366 -4.12 19.36 10.01
N TYR A 367 -4.23 18.15 9.46
CA TYR A 367 -5.29 17.73 8.54
C TYR A 367 -6.38 16.90 9.24
N ILE A 368 -6.23 16.60 10.52
CA ILE A 368 -7.19 15.89 11.34
C ILE A 368 -8.23 16.90 11.86
N LYS A 369 -9.44 16.44 12.20
CA LYS A 369 -10.48 17.26 12.85
C LYS A 369 -11.03 16.53 14.08
N ALA A 370 -10.13 16.21 14.99
CA ALA A 370 -10.37 15.46 16.21
C ALA A 370 -9.35 15.91 17.26
N ASP A 371 -9.73 15.78 18.54
CA ASP A 371 -8.78 15.94 19.62
C ASP A 371 -7.78 14.78 19.60
N PRO A 372 -6.49 15.01 19.87
CA PRO A 372 -5.51 13.94 19.93
C PRO A 372 -5.85 12.98 21.07
N ALA A 373 -5.43 11.72 20.93
CA ALA A 373 -5.49 10.77 22.03
C ALA A 373 -4.65 11.29 23.21
N PRO A 374 -5.18 11.24 24.45
CA PRO A 374 -4.42 11.57 25.65
C PRO A 374 -3.12 10.77 25.79
N ASP A 375 -2.05 11.43 26.23
CA ASP A 375 -0.72 10.80 26.36
C ASP A 375 -0.71 9.63 27.37
N ASP A 376 -1.53 9.73 28.42
CA ASP A 376 -1.67 8.76 29.49
C ASP A 376 -2.32 7.44 29.04
N TRP A 377 -2.98 7.42 27.87
CA TRP A 377 -3.49 6.18 27.26
C TRP A 377 -2.37 5.24 26.82
N THR A 378 -1.16 5.75 26.60
CA THR A 378 -0.05 4.95 26.08
C THR A 378 0.38 3.86 27.06
N ALA A 379 0.53 4.19 28.35
CA ALA A 379 1.10 3.28 29.33
C ALA A 379 0.23 2.04 29.61
N PRO A 380 -1.10 2.13 29.77
CA PRO A 380 -1.96 0.95 29.88
C PRO A 380 -1.93 0.04 28.65
N VAL A 381 -1.88 0.64 27.45
CA VAL A 381 -1.84 -0.11 26.19
C VAL A 381 -0.52 -0.87 26.03
N ILE A 382 0.59 -0.28 26.47
CA ILE A 382 1.88 -0.97 26.59
C ILE A 382 1.80 -2.09 27.63
N GLY A 383 1.26 -1.81 28.81
CA GLY A 383 1.11 -2.81 29.89
C GLY A 383 0.28 -4.03 29.48
N ALA A 384 -0.68 -3.86 28.56
CA ALA A 384 -1.47 -4.94 27.99
C ALA A 384 -0.79 -5.66 26.81
N GLY A 385 0.39 -5.22 26.37
CA GLY A 385 1.15 -5.82 25.28
C GLY A 385 0.56 -5.60 23.89
N ILE A 386 -0.36 -4.65 23.70
CA ILE A 386 -0.96 -4.37 22.39
C ILE A 386 0.03 -3.64 21.47
N ILE A 387 0.83 -2.75 22.06
CA ILE A 387 2.01 -2.10 21.48
C ILE A 387 3.15 -2.19 22.49
N ASP A 388 4.39 -2.03 22.06
CA ASP A 388 5.55 -1.92 22.93
C ASP A 388 6.01 -0.46 23.10
N GLN A 389 7.04 -0.25 23.92
CA GLN A 389 7.63 1.07 24.13
C GLN A 389 8.13 1.69 22.82
N ARG A 390 8.72 0.90 21.94
CA ARG A 390 9.25 1.39 20.67
C ARG A 390 8.15 1.85 19.71
N ALA A 391 7.04 1.13 19.63
CA ALA A 391 5.88 1.55 18.84
C ALA A 391 5.28 2.82 19.41
N ALA A 392 5.17 2.93 20.73
CA ALA A 392 4.74 4.16 21.36
C ALA A 392 5.67 5.33 21.03
N ASP A 393 6.99 5.12 21.02
CA ASP A 393 7.96 6.15 20.67
C ASP A 393 7.82 6.56 19.19
N LEU A 394 7.74 5.60 18.26
CA LEU A 394 7.51 5.89 16.84
C LEU A 394 6.21 6.65 16.59
N LEU A 395 5.11 6.27 17.27
CA LEU A 395 3.81 6.92 17.15
C LEU A 395 3.80 8.36 17.70
N LYS A 396 4.71 8.69 18.62
CA LYS A 396 4.87 10.02 19.22
C LYS A 396 5.93 10.88 18.54
N ALA A 397 6.90 10.26 17.88
CA ALA A 397 8.11 10.95 17.49
C ALA A 397 7.94 11.79 16.22
N LYS A 398 8.65 12.94 16.20
CA LYS A 398 8.56 13.93 15.12
C LYS A 398 9.16 13.45 13.80
N ARG A 399 10.14 12.54 13.83
CA ARG A 399 10.87 12.01 12.65
C ARG A 399 11.49 10.65 12.90
N HIS A 400 10.73 9.58 12.69
CA HIS A 400 11.30 8.24 12.54
C HIS A 400 10.52 7.47 11.48
N SER A 401 11.24 6.92 10.52
CA SER A 401 10.72 5.91 9.59
C SER A 401 11.50 4.65 9.76
N LEU A 402 10.86 3.55 9.40
CA LEU A 402 11.54 2.33 9.05
C LEU A 402 12.25 2.53 7.70
N MET A 403 13.45 1.95 7.57
CA MET A 403 14.36 1.96 6.44
C MET A 403 14.28 0.60 5.74
N PRO A 404 14.01 0.54 4.43
CA PRO A 404 13.99 -0.72 3.71
C PRO A 404 15.37 -1.39 3.76
N VAL A 405 15.41 -2.71 3.91
CA VAL A 405 16.65 -3.51 3.89
C VAL A 405 17.14 -3.61 2.46
N ARG A 406 18.32 -3.08 2.13
CA ARG A 406 18.92 -3.13 0.79
C ARG A 406 19.93 -4.27 0.66
N GLU A 407 20.44 -4.48 -0.54
CA GLU A 407 21.43 -5.53 -0.84
C GLU A 407 22.70 -5.33 -0.01
N GLU A 408 23.17 -4.09 0.10
CA GLU A 408 24.33 -3.72 0.88
C GLU A 408 24.17 -3.94 2.39
N ASP A 409 22.93 -3.97 2.89
CA ASP A 409 22.63 -4.14 4.31
C ASP A 409 22.71 -5.61 4.76
N LEU A 410 22.74 -6.57 3.84
CA LEU A 410 22.82 -8.00 4.17
C LEU A 410 24.22 -8.44 4.57
N GLY A 411 25.26 -7.72 4.13
CA GLY A 411 26.65 -8.09 4.41
C GLY A 411 27.05 -9.46 3.85
N VAL A 412 26.50 -9.86 2.70
CA VAL A 412 26.82 -11.14 2.04
C VAL A 412 28.31 -11.14 1.63
N PRO A 413 29.12 -12.14 2.04
CA PRO A 413 30.54 -12.16 1.69
C PRO A 413 30.80 -12.32 0.19
N ASP A 414 31.86 -11.71 -0.33
CA ASP A 414 32.21 -11.72 -1.77
C ASP A 414 32.31 -13.13 -2.38
N ASP A 415 32.81 -14.10 -1.60
CA ASP A 415 32.96 -15.48 -2.06
C ASP A 415 31.60 -16.19 -2.28
N TRP A 416 30.55 -15.77 -1.57
CA TRP A 416 29.19 -16.23 -1.83
C TRP A 416 28.64 -15.61 -3.11
N LEU A 417 28.88 -14.31 -3.33
CA LEU A 417 28.44 -13.60 -4.53
C LEU A 417 29.15 -14.08 -5.80
N LYS A 418 30.37 -14.62 -5.71
CA LYS A 418 31.03 -15.32 -6.84
C LYS A 418 30.28 -16.58 -7.25
N THR A 419 29.59 -17.22 -6.30
CA THR A 419 28.87 -18.49 -6.52
C THR A 419 27.44 -18.25 -6.98
N ASP A 420 26.72 -17.31 -6.35
CA ASP A 420 25.41 -16.81 -6.79
C ASP A 420 25.41 -15.27 -6.77
N PRO A 421 25.66 -14.61 -7.92
CA PRO A 421 25.71 -13.15 -8.02
C PRO A 421 24.41 -12.45 -7.61
N ASP A 422 23.28 -13.14 -7.71
CA ASP A 422 21.95 -12.57 -7.44
C ASP A 422 21.49 -12.83 -6.00
N LEU A 423 22.29 -13.48 -5.15
CA LEU A 423 21.87 -13.91 -3.80
C LEU A 423 21.42 -12.73 -2.94
N ALA A 424 22.20 -11.64 -2.89
CA ALA A 424 21.86 -10.46 -2.10
C ALA A 424 20.57 -9.77 -2.61
N THR A 425 20.41 -9.67 -3.93
CA THR A 425 19.19 -9.15 -4.56
C THR A 425 17.96 -10.00 -4.24
N LYS A 426 18.07 -11.33 -4.36
CA LYS A 426 16.97 -12.27 -4.06
C LYS A 426 16.54 -12.16 -2.59
N LEU A 427 17.49 -12.20 -1.66
CA LEU A 427 17.21 -12.11 -0.23
C LEU A 427 16.62 -10.76 0.16
N SER A 428 17.17 -9.65 -0.35
CA SER A 428 16.67 -8.30 -0.02
C SER A 428 15.24 -8.10 -0.51
N LEU A 429 14.91 -8.52 -1.74
CA LEU A 429 13.54 -8.47 -2.27
C LEU A 429 12.58 -9.32 -1.43
N GLN A 430 12.96 -10.55 -1.07
CA GLN A 430 12.13 -11.42 -0.22
C GLN A 430 11.93 -10.84 1.19
N ILE A 431 12.97 -10.21 1.75
CA ILE A 431 12.88 -9.53 3.04
C ILE A 431 11.95 -8.33 2.94
N GLN A 432 12.06 -7.48 1.91
CA GLN A 432 11.18 -6.34 1.69
C GLN A 432 9.72 -6.74 1.44
N ASP A 433 9.51 -7.89 0.80
CA ASP A 433 8.19 -8.49 0.62
C ASP A 433 7.56 -8.95 1.94
N CYS A 434 8.37 -9.21 2.98
CA CYS A 434 7.90 -9.60 4.32
C CYS A 434 7.90 -8.42 5.31
N LEU A 435 8.87 -7.51 5.21
CA LEU A 435 9.04 -6.30 6.03
C LEU A 435 8.51 -5.08 5.29
N HIS A 436 7.19 -4.89 5.35
CA HIS A 436 6.47 -3.86 4.62
C HIS A 436 6.82 -2.40 4.95
N GLY A 437 7.73 -2.09 5.88
CA GLY A 437 8.35 -0.77 5.98
C GLY A 437 9.85 -0.77 6.30
N GLY A 438 10.46 -1.95 6.49
CA GLY A 438 11.86 -2.07 6.88
C GLY A 438 12.12 -1.91 8.38
N LEU A 439 13.29 -1.41 8.76
CA LEU A 439 13.80 -1.37 10.14
C LEU A 439 14.20 0.04 10.56
N THR A 440 14.17 0.41 11.85
CA THR A 440 14.71 1.74 12.23
C THR A 440 16.21 1.83 11.93
N SER A 441 16.80 3.04 12.00
CA SER A 441 18.26 3.18 11.84
C SER A 441 19.06 2.35 12.83
N GLU A 442 18.60 2.25 14.09
CA GLU A 442 19.27 1.48 15.13
C GLU A 442 19.15 -0.03 14.86
N ASP A 443 17.95 -0.50 14.48
CA ASP A 443 17.75 -1.90 14.08
C ASP A 443 18.50 -2.27 12.81
N MET A 444 18.64 -1.34 11.86
CA MET A 444 19.37 -1.60 10.63
C MET A 444 20.88 -1.75 10.90
N GLU A 445 21.41 -1.04 11.90
CA GLU A 445 22.79 -1.26 12.36
C GLU A 445 22.94 -2.62 13.03
N ALA A 446 22.03 -2.98 13.94
CA ALA A 446 21.98 -4.29 14.57
C ALA A 446 21.85 -5.42 13.53
N PHE A 447 20.93 -5.27 12.57
CA PHE A 447 20.71 -6.18 11.46
C PHE A 447 21.96 -6.43 10.64
N ARG A 448 22.65 -5.36 10.22
CA ARG A 448 23.92 -5.48 9.48
C ARG A 448 24.98 -6.26 10.26
N LYS A 449 25.14 -5.98 11.56
CA LYS A 449 26.08 -6.68 12.43
C LYS A 449 25.73 -8.16 12.57
N VAL A 450 24.48 -8.46 12.91
CA VAL A 450 24.00 -9.83 13.14
C VAL A 450 24.07 -10.66 11.86
N MET A 451 23.62 -10.14 10.72
CA MET A 451 23.69 -10.85 9.44
C MET A 451 25.13 -11.15 9.03
N SER A 452 26.04 -10.16 9.13
CA SER A 452 27.47 -10.37 8.84
C SER A 452 28.10 -11.41 9.78
N GLY A 453 27.73 -11.40 11.05
CA GLY A 453 28.16 -12.39 12.04
C GLY A 453 27.64 -13.79 11.74
N LEU A 454 26.40 -13.92 11.28
CA LEU A 454 25.79 -15.20 10.90
C LEU A 454 26.38 -15.76 9.62
N PHE A 455 26.66 -14.93 8.61
CA PHE A 455 27.42 -15.35 7.42
C PHE A 455 28.82 -15.82 7.80
N SER A 456 29.50 -15.11 8.70
CA SER A 456 30.82 -15.52 9.20
C SER A 456 30.75 -16.85 9.95
N PHE A 457 29.72 -17.04 10.79
CA PHE A 457 29.50 -18.31 11.49
C PHE A 457 29.18 -19.45 10.51
N ALA A 458 28.39 -19.20 9.46
CA ALA A 458 28.13 -20.17 8.41
C ALA A 458 29.44 -20.52 7.66
N ASP A 459 30.29 -19.54 7.38
CA ASP A 459 31.61 -19.78 6.78
C ASP A 459 32.48 -20.67 7.66
N GLU A 460 32.57 -20.38 8.96
CA GLU A 460 33.24 -21.23 9.94
C GLU A 460 32.63 -22.64 9.99
N TRP A 461 31.31 -22.75 9.85
CA TRP A 461 30.59 -24.02 9.83
C TRP A 461 31.01 -24.90 8.65
N PHE A 462 31.04 -24.34 7.45
CA PHE A 462 31.34 -25.07 6.21
C PHE A 462 32.84 -25.26 5.97
N MET A 463 33.71 -24.35 6.42
CA MET A 463 35.17 -24.47 6.29
C MET A 463 35.78 -25.37 7.38
N GLY A 464 35.16 -25.41 8.56
CA GLY A 464 35.58 -26.27 9.65
C GLY A 464 35.11 -27.72 9.50
N ASP A 465 35.39 -28.52 10.52
CA ASP A 465 34.97 -29.93 10.56
C ASP A 465 33.48 -30.08 10.94
N TYR A 466 32.72 -29.00 11.08
CA TYR A 466 31.36 -29.05 11.64
C TYR A 466 30.34 -29.69 10.70
N VAL A 467 30.47 -29.51 9.39
CA VAL A 467 29.61 -30.18 8.41
C VAL A 467 29.78 -31.71 8.43
N THR A 468 31.00 -32.20 8.73
CA THR A 468 31.33 -33.63 8.74
C THR A 468 31.24 -34.25 10.14
N SER A 469 31.28 -33.45 11.19
CA SER A 469 31.12 -33.86 12.59
C SER A 469 29.65 -34.04 12.96
N ASP A 470 29.39 -34.84 14.00
CA ASP A 470 28.05 -34.94 14.58
C ASP A 470 27.76 -33.73 15.49
N LEU A 471 26.48 -33.43 15.68
CA LEU A 471 26.00 -32.37 16.56
C LEU A 471 25.08 -33.01 17.61
N ALA A 472 25.41 -32.89 18.90
CA ALA A 472 24.73 -33.66 19.94
C ALA A 472 23.37 -33.07 20.35
N SER A 473 23.22 -31.74 20.28
CA SER A 473 22.01 -31.06 20.76
C SER A 473 21.86 -29.63 20.25
N GLU A 474 20.68 -29.06 20.44
CA GLU A 474 20.38 -27.63 20.24
C GLU A 474 21.26 -26.71 21.10
N ARG A 475 21.54 -27.12 22.35
CA ARG A 475 22.42 -26.36 23.26
C ARG A 475 23.85 -26.27 22.72
N GLU A 476 24.35 -27.33 22.10
CA GLU A 476 25.68 -27.32 21.50
C GLU A 476 25.74 -26.37 20.29
N LEU A 477 24.70 -26.34 19.45
CA LEU A 477 24.57 -25.38 18.35
C LEU A 477 24.59 -23.95 18.87
N GLN A 478 23.73 -23.65 19.85
CA GLN A 478 23.65 -22.34 20.50
C GLN A 478 25.00 -21.91 21.08
N THR A 479 25.71 -22.81 21.76
CA THR A 479 27.00 -22.48 22.40
C THR A 479 28.08 -22.15 21.37
N ARG A 480 28.12 -22.89 20.25
CA ARG A 480 29.07 -22.64 19.15
C ARG A 480 28.77 -21.31 18.47
N MET A 481 27.50 -21.05 18.17
CA MET A 481 27.04 -19.82 17.55
C MET A 481 27.28 -18.60 18.45
N ALA A 482 26.89 -18.66 19.72
CA ALA A 482 27.07 -17.57 20.68
C ALA A 482 28.55 -17.20 20.85
N ARG A 483 29.45 -18.20 20.81
CA ARG A 483 30.90 -17.96 20.83
C ARG A 483 31.38 -17.21 19.59
N SER A 484 30.96 -17.64 18.40
CA SER A 484 31.32 -17.00 17.12
C SER A 484 30.80 -15.56 17.07
N LEU A 485 29.52 -15.34 17.37
CA LEU A 485 28.91 -14.01 17.38
C LEU A 485 29.57 -13.06 18.42
N ARG A 486 29.85 -13.53 19.65
CA ARG A 486 30.60 -12.73 20.65
C ARG A 486 32.01 -12.38 20.18
N SER A 487 32.67 -13.27 19.45
CA SER A 487 34.00 -12.99 18.87
C SER A 487 33.96 -11.88 17.81
N SER A 488 32.85 -11.78 17.10
CA SER A 488 32.52 -10.69 16.17
C SER A 488 31.99 -9.42 16.87
N LYS A 489 32.10 -9.34 18.20
CA LYS A 489 31.66 -8.22 19.05
C LYS A 489 30.15 -7.93 18.99
N ILE A 490 29.34 -8.98 18.81
CA ILE A 490 27.88 -8.89 18.86
C ILE A 490 27.42 -9.10 20.31
N SER A 491 26.63 -8.18 20.84
CA SER A 491 25.98 -8.31 22.15
C SER A 491 24.90 -9.38 22.12
N LEU A 492 24.85 -10.25 23.14
CA LEU A 492 23.92 -11.38 23.21
C LEU A 492 23.41 -11.58 24.64
N ASP A 493 22.09 -11.52 24.79
CA ASP A 493 21.38 -11.92 26.01
C ASP A 493 20.71 -13.28 25.82
N GLU A 494 20.71 -14.11 26.86
CA GLU A 494 20.10 -15.44 26.82
C GLU A 494 18.63 -15.37 27.26
N GLY A 495 17.76 -16.14 26.59
CA GLY A 495 16.30 -16.02 26.70
C GLY A 495 15.73 -16.08 28.12
N THR A 496 16.43 -16.67 29.10
CA THR A 496 16.00 -16.69 30.52
C THR A 496 15.93 -15.31 31.17
N GLU A 497 16.65 -14.30 30.65
CA GLU A 497 16.64 -12.93 31.19
C GLU A 497 15.54 -12.05 30.55
N VAL A 498 14.99 -12.46 29.40
CA VAL A 498 14.03 -11.67 28.58
C VAL A 498 12.69 -12.40 28.36
N SER A 499 12.34 -13.34 29.24
CA SER A 499 11.11 -14.16 29.19
C SER A 499 10.95 -15.05 27.95
N GLY A 500 12.03 -15.73 27.54
CA GLY A 500 12.11 -16.56 26.33
C GLY A 500 12.40 -18.04 26.50
N GLY A 501 12.53 -18.77 25.38
CA GLY A 501 13.02 -20.15 25.40
C GLY A 501 14.44 -20.20 25.96
N GLU A 502 14.78 -21.24 26.75
CA GLU A 502 16.07 -21.33 27.47
C GLU A 502 17.31 -21.22 26.55
N LEU A 503 17.16 -21.48 25.25
CA LEU A 503 18.24 -21.48 24.27
C LEU A 503 18.08 -20.41 23.18
N ASP A 504 17.09 -19.53 23.28
CA ASP A 504 16.96 -18.39 22.37
C ASP A 504 18.00 -17.32 22.73
N LEU A 505 18.51 -16.61 21.72
CA LEU A 505 19.43 -15.50 21.92
C LEU A 505 18.78 -14.20 21.43
N PHE A 506 18.95 -13.14 22.21
CA PHE A 506 18.57 -11.80 21.81
C PHE A 506 19.83 -11.00 21.49
N ALA A 507 20.02 -10.66 20.21
CA ALA A 507 21.23 -10.05 19.70
C ALA A 507 21.06 -8.54 19.48
N GLU A 508 22.04 -7.75 19.93
CA GLU A 508 22.08 -6.28 19.82
C GLU A 508 20.78 -5.60 20.29
N ASP A 509 20.10 -6.15 21.29
CA ASP A 509 18.80 -5.69 21.81
C ASP A 509 17.68 -5.56 20.75
N ALA A 510 17.85 -6.20 19.59
CA ALA A 510 17.03 -5.95 18.41
C ALA A 510 16.62 -7.19 17.61
N ILE A 511 17.39 -8.29 17.66
CA ILE A 511 17.14 -9.46 16.79
C ILE A 511 17.06 -10.73 17.62
N LEU A 512 15.90 -11.40 17.53
CA LEU A 512 15.72 -12.72 18.12
C LEU A 512 16.33 -13.79 17.21
N ILE A 513 17.22 -14.61 17.78
CA ILE A 513 17.81 -15.78 17.14
C ILE A 513 17.28 -17.04 17.83
N GLU A 514 16.40 -17.77 17.15
CA GLU A 514 15.88 -19.07 17.60
C GLU A 514 16.81 -20.19 17.12
N ASN A 515 17.25 -21.04 18.04
CA ASN A 515 18.02 -22.24 17.72
C ASN A 515 17.08 -23.42 17.52
N LYS A 516 17.33 -24.26 16.51
CA LYS A 516 16.57 -25.50 16.29
C LYS A 516 17.51 -26.65 15.92
N PHE A 517 17.17 -27.84 16.39
CA PHE A 517 17.96 -29.06 16.13
C PHE A 517 17.09 -30.22 15.61
N SER A 518 17.55 -30.90 14.56
CA SER A 518 16.95 -32.13 14.05
C SER A 518 17.99 -33.20 13.74
N SER A 519 17.86 -34.35 14.42
CA SER A 519 18.65 -35.57 14.15
C SER A 519 18.25 -36.31 12.86
N LYS A 520 17.24 -35.81 12.12
CA LYS A 520 16.77 -36.36 10.85
C LYS A 520 17.04 -35.38 9.70
N PRO A 521 17.34 -35.89 8.47
CA PRO A 521 17.46 -35.05 7.28
C PRO A 521 16.17 -34.34 6.95
N LYS A 522 16.26 -33.02 6.71
CA LYS A 522 15.18 -32.12 6.28
C LYS A 522 13.79 -32.57 6.76
N LYS A 523 13.62 -32.68 8.08
CA LYS A 523 12.29 -32.52 8.65
C LYS A 523 12.01 -31.03 8.54
N THR A 524 10.92 -30.63 7.89
CA THR A 524 10.43 -29.24 8.00
C THR A 524 10.41 -28.95 9.50
N ILE A 525 11.37 -28.15 9.97
CA ILE A 525 11.32 -27.58 11.30
C ILE A 525 9.94 -26.93 11.33
N GLY A 526 9.06 -27.45 12.18
CA GLY A 526 7.62 -27.39 11.93
C GLY A 526 7.12 -25.98 11.66
N ASP A 527 5.94 -25.84 11.03
CA ASP A 527 5.30 -24.56 10.68
C ASP A 527 5.09 -23.58 11.87
N ALA A 528 5.56 -23.94 13.07
CA ALA A 528 5.61 -23.16 14.30
C ALA A 528 7.01 -22.64 14.69
N ALA A 529 8.08 -22.87 13.92
CA ALA A 529 9.34 -22.11 14.09
C ALA A 529 9.12 -20.64 13.69
N GLY A 530 9.70 -19.69 14.44
CA GLY A 530 9.38 -18.26 14.32
C GLY A 530 8.02 -17.85 14.92
N VAL A 531 7.18 -18.81 15.32
CA VAL A 531 5.89 -18.58 16.00
C VAL A 531 6.05 -18.51 17.52
N GLN A 532 7.11 -19.08 18.10
CA GLN A 532 7.41 -18.94 19.54
C GLN A 532 7.76 -17.48 19.92
N GLY A 533 8.32 -16.72 18.97
CA GLY A 533 8.44 -15.26 19.02
C GLY A 533 7.14 -14.49 19.33
N ARG A 534 5.95 -15.11 19.20
CA ARG A 534 4.66 -14.49 19.53
C ARG A 534 4.43 -14.24 21.04
N ARG A 535 5.24 -14.84 21.92
CA ARG A 535 5.11 -14.66 23.39
C ARG A 535 5.77 -13.40 23.91
N TYR A 536 6.62 -12.77 23.11
CA TYR A 536 7.21 -11.47 23.43
C TYR A 536 6.24 -10.38 22.96
N ALA A 537 6.01 -9.38 23.82
CA ALA A 537 5.09 -8.28 23.56
C ALA A 537 5.30 -7.72 22.15
N ILE A 538 4.20 -7.38 21.45
CA ILE A 538 4.18 -6.88 20.08
C ILE A 538 5.10 -5.67 19.99
N SER A 539 6.34 -5.95 19.59
CA SER A 539 7.42 -4.98 19.54
C SER A 539 7.94 -4.86 18.14
N LEU A 540 8.18 -3.62 17.69
CA LEU A 540 8.86 -3.41 16.41
C LEU A 540 10.27 -4.04 16.39
N SER A 541 10.88 -4.36 17.54
CA SER A 541 12.13 -5.15 17.60
C SER A 541 11.92 -6.64 17.34
N SER A 542 10.70 -7.10 17.05
CA SER A 542 10.41 -8.51 16.70
C SER A 542 10.04 -8.71 15.22
N GLN A 543 10.39 -7.72 14.39
CA GLN A 543 10.17 -7.70 12.95
C GLN A 543 11.06 -8.70 12.21
N VAL A 544 12.30 -8.90 12.66
CA VAL A 544 13.22 -9.89 12.11
C VAL A 544 13.43 -10.99 13.14
N VAL A 545 13.12 -12.22 12.75
CA VAL A 545 13.50 -13.41 13.51
C VAL A 545 14.50 -14.19 12.68
N VAL A 546 15.62 -14.56 13.26
CA VAL A 546 16.58 -15.48 12.64
C VAL A 546 16.35 -16.87 13.22
N VAL A 547 16.20 -17.87 12.37
CA VAL A 547 16.18 -19.27 12.78
C VAL A 547 17.48 -19.93 12.34
N VAL A 548 18.29 -20.39 13.29
CA VAL A 548 19.49 -21.17 13.00
C VAL A 548 19.22 -22.64 13.28
N ALA A 549 19.27 -23.43 12.23
CA ALA A 549 18.71 -24.77 12.16
C ALA A 549 19.81 -25.81 11.90
N GLY A 550 20.21 -26.55 12.93
CA GLY A 550 21.10 -27.70 12.79
C GLY A 550 20.33 -28.92 12.30
N SER A 551 20.60 -29.41 11.08
CA SER A 551 19.94 -30.61 10.55
C SER A 551 20.91 -31.67 10.03
N LYS A 552 20.61 -32.94 10.29
CA LYS A 552 21.48 -34.03 9.81
C LYS A 552 21.49 -34.07 8.28
N ALA A 553 22.66 -34.10 7.65
CA ALA A 553 22.77 -34.15 6.20
C ALA A 553 22.10 -35.42 5.62
N ALA A 554 21.53 -35.31 4.42
CA ALA A 554 20.99 -36.47 3.70
C ALA A 554 22.12 -37.43 3.32
N ALA A 555 21.84 -38.74 3.33
CA ALA A 555 22.83 -39.75 3.02
C ALA A 555 23.41 -39.55 1.60
N GLY A 556 24.74 -39.43 1.50
CA GLY A 556 25.46 -39.29 0.23
C GLY A 556 25.44 -37.89 -0.40
N ALA A 557 24.90 -36.88 0.29
CA ALA A 557 24.90 -35.50 -0.19
C ALA A 557 25.85 -34.61 0.64
N PHE A 558 26.70 -33.85 -0.04
CA PHE A 558 27.41 -32.72 0.57
C PHE A 558 26.62 -31.44 0.24
N PRO A 559 26.06 -30.75 1.24
CA PRO A 559 25.19 -29.61 0.97
C PRO A 559 25.97 -28.42 0.44
N ASP A 560 25.33 -27.68 -0.46
CA ASP A 560 25.88 -26.43 -0.98
C ASP A 560 25.68 -25.31 0.03
N LYS A 561 26.79 -24.65 0.39
CA LYS A 561 26.85 -23.49 1.28
C LYS A 561 25.92 -22.36 0.82
N ALA A 562 25.81 -22.13 -0.49
CA ALA A 562 24.96 -21.06 -1.04
C ALA A 562 23.46 -21.29 -0.76
N ASN A 563 23.03 -22.53 -0.51
CA ASN A 563 21.63 -22.89 -0.25
C ASN A 563 21.28 -22.96 1.25
N CYS A 564 22.19 -22.55 2.14
CA CYS A 564 21.95 -22.64 3.57
C CYS A 564 21.15 -21.46 4.12
N VAL A 565 20.96 -20.38 3.36
CA VAL A 565 20.18 -19.21 3.79
C VAL A 565 18.88 -19.09 2.98
N SER A 566 17.78 -18.80 3.64
CA SER A 566 16.48 -18.57 2.99
C SER A 566 15.62 -17.58 3.76
N VAL A 567 14.68 -16.94 3.08
CA VAL A 567 13.69 -16.04 3.69
C VAL A 567 12.35 -16.73 3.71
N CYS A 568 11.75 -16.83 4.89
CA CYS A 568 10.45 -17.44 5.14
C CYS A 568 9.47 -16.38 5.65
N ARG A 569 8.20 -16.51 5.23
CA ARG A 569 7.11 -15.71 5.79
C ARG A 569 6.64 -16.36 7.08
N VAL A 570 6.63 -15.60 8.17
CA VAL A 570 6.08 -16.08 9.45
C VAL A 570 4.56 -16.29 9.28
N ALA A 571 4.05 -17.48 9.61
CA ALA A 571 2.61 -17.76 9.51
C ALA A 571 1.83 -16.89 10.52
N GLY A 572 0.70 -16.26 10.11
CA GLY A 572 -0.20 -15.48 10.97
C GLY A 572 -0.69 -14.15 10.37
N ASN A 573 -1.49 -13.38 11.14
CA ASN A 573 -2.04 -12.07 10.75
C ASN A 573 -1.05 -10.89 10.91
N ASP A 574 0.19 -11.12 11.34
CA ASP A 574 1.18 -10.07 11.56
C ASP A 574 1.98 -9.84 10.27
N LEU A 575 1.54 -8.87 9.46
CA LEU A 575 1.96 -8.72 8.06
C LEU A 575 3.36 -8.13 7.86
N ASN A 576 4.03 -7.61 8.90
CA ASN A 576 5.30 -6.90 8.80
C ASN A 576 6.39 -7.60 9.63
N ARG A 577 6.64 -8.87 9.32
CA ARG A 577 7.66 -9.71 9.96
C ARG A 577 8.31 -10.65 8.94
N VAL A 578 9.59 -10.90 9.14
CA VAL A 578 10.38 -11.81 8.31
C VAL A 578 11.10 -12.84 9.18
N GLU A 579 11.11 -14.09 8.72
CA GLU A 579 12.00 -15.12 9.21
C GLU A 579 13.17 -15.28 8.24
N ILE A 580 14.40 -15.15 8.73
CA ILE A 580 15.61 -15.48 7.97
C ILE A 580 16.17 -16.77 8.53
N ARG A 581 16.23 -17.81 7.71
CA ARG A 581 16.64 -19.15 8.14
C ARG A 581 18.03 -19.49 7.64
N PHE A 582 18.89 -19.92 8.56
CA PHE A 582 20.18 -20.54 8.28
C PHE A 582 20.12 -22.04 8.57
N ASP A 583 19.99 -22.86 7.53
CA ASP A 583 19.98 -24.32 7.60
C ASP A 583 21.41 -24.88 7.56
N LEU A 584 21.97 -25.18 8.73
CA LEU A 584 23.33 -25.67 8.91
C LEU A 584 23.37 -27.20 8.99
N PRO A 585 23.92 -27.89 7.97
CA PRO A 585 23.96 -29.34 7.96
C PRO A 585 25.10 -29.90 8.81
N PHE A 586 24.91 -31.07 9.42
CA PHE A 586 25.96 -31.80 10.13
C PHE A 586 25.97 -33.30 9.78
N GLY A 587 27.09 -33.98 10.02
CA GLY A 587 27.26 -35.40 9.73
C GLY A 587 27.24 -35.77 8.24
N ALA A 588 27.59 -34.84 7.34
CA ALA A 588 27.70 -35.10 5.92
C ALA A 588 28.94 -35.95 5.61
N VAL A 589 28.83 -36.81 4.59
CA VAL A 589 29.96 -37.59 4.09
C VAL A 589 30.56 -36.82 2.91
N PRO A 590 31.84 -36.42 2.96
CA PRO A 590 32.47 -35.70 1.86
C PRO A 590 32.51 -36.57 0.59
N PRO A 591 32.42 -35.98 -0.62
CA PRO A 591 32.54 -36.72 -1.87
C PRO A 591 33.88 -37.47 -1.89
N SER A 592 33.89 -38.74 -2.30
CA SER A 592 35.09 -39.55 -2.35
C SER A 592 36.10 -38.97 -3.36
N GLY A 593 36.99 -38.09 -2.90
CA GLY A 593 37.98 -37.41 -3.73
C GLY A 593 38.74 -36.27 -3.06
N GLU A 594 38.15 -35.54 -2.11
CA GLU A 594 38.81 -34.42 -1.43
C GLU A 594 39.09 -34.78 0.04
N LYS A 595 40.37 -34.83 0.40
CA LYS A 595 40.79 -34.91 1.81
C LYS A 595 40.42 -33.59 2.49
N ALA A 596 39.86 -33.68 3.70
CA ALA A 596 39.57 -32.54 4.57
C ALA A 596 40.75 -31.54 4.59
N PRO A 597 40.49 -30.21 4.52
CA PRO A 597 41.55 -29.22 4.60
C PRO A 597 42.29 -29.41 5.94
N LYS A 598 43.62 -29.57 5.87
CA LYS A 598 44.44 -29.68 7.07
C LYS A 598 44.50 -28.32 7.76
N ARG A 599 44.21 -28.35 9.07
CA ARG A 599 44.24 -27.27 10.07
C ARG A 599 45.28 -26.17 9.87
#